data_AF-A0A968R7A0-F1
#
_entry.id   AF-A0A968R7A0-F1
#
_cell.length_a   1.000
_cell.length_b   1.000
_cell.length_c   1.000
_cell.angle_alpha   90.00
_cell.angle_beta   90.00
_cell.angle_gamma   90.00
#
_symmetry.space_group_name_H-M   'P 1'
#
loop_
_entity.id
_entity.type
_entity.pdbx_description
1 polymer ?
#
loop_
_entity_poly.entity_id
_entity_poly.type
_entity_poly.pdbx_seq_one_letter_code
_entity_poly.pdbx_strand_id
1 'polypeptide(L)' 'MRVISRKILRDFCESHADSCDALYDWYRVSTKAQWQNLIDVQQIYPKAEAVGNFT' A
#
# COMPACT_ATOMS: atom_id res chain seq x y z
N MET A 1 4.63 -7.29 -7.41
CA MET A 1 3.87 -6.01 -7.42
C MET A 1 4.82 -4.83 -7.69
N ARG A 2 4.46 -3.87 -8.54
CA ARG A 2 5.32 -2.69 -8.83
C ARG A 2 4.65 -1.42 -8.28
N VAL A 3 5.28 -0.77 -7.30
CA VAL A 3 4.82 0.53 -6.81
C VAL A 3 5.21 1.60 -7.83
N ILE A 4 4.22 2.30 -8.38
CA ILE A 4 4.41 3.28 -9.46
C ILE A 4 5.10 4.55 -8.96
N SER A 5 4.71 5.06 -7.79
CA SER A 5 5.28 6.29 -7.22
C SER A 5 5.43 6.20 -5.71
N ARG A 6 6.68 6.22 -5.23
CA ARG A 6 6.98 6.39 -3.80
C ARG A 6 6.86 7.85 -3.36
N LYS A 7 6.95 8.81 -4.29
CA LYS A 7 6.92 10.25 -3.98
C LYS A 7 5.63 10.63 -3.27
N ILE A 8 4.47 10.14 -3.74
CA ILE A 8 3.17 10.45 -3.14
C ILE A 8 3.11 10.03 -1.66
N LEU A 9 3.67 8.88 -1.30
CA LEU A 9 3.72 8.41 0.09
C LEU A 9 4.58 9.32 0.97
N ARG A 10 5.73 9.77 0.45
CA ARG A 10 6.64 10.66 1.18
C ARG A 10 6.02 12.04 1.37
N ASP A 11 5.46 12.61 0.31
CA ASP A 11 4.82 13.93 0.34
C ASP A 11 3.63 13.94 1.34
N PHE A 12 2.87 12.83 1.44
CA PHE A 12 1.82 12.69 2.45
C PHE A 12 2.39 12.62 3.88
N CYS A 13 3.41 11.80 4.09
CA CYS A 13 4.12 11.68 5.37
C CYS A 13 4.74 13.01 5.85
N GLU A 14 5.21 13.87 4.94
CA GLU A 14 5.71 15.21 5.27
C GLU A 14 4.61 16.09 5.91
N SER A 15 3.35 15.93 5.50
CA SER A 15 2.20 16.65 6.08
C SER A 15 1.57 15.93 7.27
N HIS A 16 1.75 14.61 7.37
CA HIS A 16 1.12 13.73 8.36
C HIS A 16 2.16 12.76 8.95
N ALA A 17 2.96 13.25 9.89
CA ALA A 17 4.11 12.51 10.43
C ALA A 17 3.73 11.16 11.07
N ASP A 18 2.53 11.05 11.63
CA ASP A 18 1.97 9.84 12.22
C ASP A 18 1.72 8.71 11.22
N SER A 19 1.66 9.03 9.92
CA SER A 19 1.48 8.06 8.84
C SER A 19 2.78 7.48 8.28
N CYS A 20 3.94 8.11 8.59
CA CYS A 20 5.21 7.81 7.93
C CYS A 20 5.65 6.35 8.07
N ASP A 21 5.62 5.81 9.28
CA ASP A 21 6.07 4.44 9.56
C ASP A 21 5.18 3.44 8.83
N ALA A 22 3.86 3.62 8.90
CA ALA A 22 2.89 2.77 8.22
C ALA A 22 3.06 2.79 6.69
N LEU A 23 3.29 3.97 6.09
CA LEU A 23 3.50 4.10 4.64
C LEU A 23 4.85 3.53 4.19
N TYR A 24 5.89 3.66 5.03
CA TYR A 24 7.20 3.08 4.77
C TYR A 24 7.15 1.54 4.81
N ASP A 25 6.50 0.97 5.82
CA ASP A 25 6.32 -0.48 5.94
C ASP A 25 5.46 -1.02 4.80
N TRP A 26 4.36 -0.33 4.47
CA TRP A 26 3.53 -0.70 3.32
C TRP A 26 4.37 -0.75 2.02
N TYR A 27 5.22 0.24 1.78
CA TYR A 27 6.10 0.27 0.61
C TYR A 27 7.09 -0.92 0.59
N ARG A 28 7.71 -1.23 1.73
CA ARG A 28 8.66 -2.35 1.85
C ARG A 28 8.03 -3.71 1.63
N VAL A 29 6.83 -3.93 2.18
CA VAL A 29 6.06 -5.16 1.98
C VAL A 29 5.61 -5.26 0.53
N SER A 30 4.96 -4.22 0.02
CA SER A 30 4.36 -4.23 -1.31
C SER A 30 5.39 -4.39 -2.44
N THR A 31 6.58 -3.82 -2.32
CA THR A 31 7.64 -3.96 -3.35
C THR A 31 8.20 -5.37 -3.45
N LYS A 32 8.10 -6.18 -2.39
CA LYS A 32 8.57 -7.57 -2.37
C LYS A 32 7.45 -8.58 -2.64
N ALA A 33 6.20 -8.16 -2.48
CA ALA A 33 5.05 -9.03 -2.61
C ALA A 33 4.81 -9.51 -4.06
N GLN A 34 4.37 -10.76 -4.18
CA GLN A 34 3.96 -11.41 -5.43
C GLN A 34 2.45 -11.65 -5.46
N TRP A 35 1.66 -10.68 -4.98
CA TRP A 35 0.19 -10.75 -5.01
C TRP A 35 -0.32 -10.88 -6.45
N GLN A 36 -1.21 -11.83 -6.69
CA GLN A 36 -1.85 -12.10 -7.97
C GLN A 36 -3.30 -11.59 -8.01
N ASN A 37 -3.93 -11.44 -6.85
CA ASN A 37 -5.33 -11.03 -6.70
C ASN A 37 -5.54 -10.27 -5.37
N LEU A 38 -6.73 -9.72 -5.16
CA LEU A 38 -7.08 -8.97 -3.95
C LEU A 38 -7.03 -9.83 -2.68
N ILE A 39 -7.38 -11.11 -2.76
CA ILE A 39 -7.36 -12.03 -1.61
C ILE A 39 -5.93 -12.16 -1.05
N ASP A 40 -4.92 -12.21 -1.91
CA ASP A 40 -3.51 -12.27 -1.50
C ASP A 40 -3.09 -11.00 -0.72
N VAL A 41 -3.63 -9.84 -1.10
CA VAL A 41 -3.41 -8.57 -0.39
C VAL A 41 -4.10 -8.60 0.97
N GLN A 42 -5.33 -9.10 1.02
CA GLN A 42 -6.16 -9.19 2.23
C GLN A 42 -5.56 -10.12 3.30
N GLN A 43 -4.72 -11.09 2.93
CA GLN A 43 -3.97 -11.90 3.92
C GLN A 43 -3.06 -11.07 4.81
N ILE A 44 -2.54 -9.94 4.30
CA ILE A 44 -1.63 -9.05 5.05
C ILE A 44 -2.37 -7.78 5.50
N TYR A 45 -3.28 -7.27 4.68
CA TYR A 45 -4.08 -6.08 4.96
C TYR A 45 -5.57 -6.44 4.90
N PRO A 46 -6.15 -6.99 5.98
CA PRO A 46 -7.53 -7.50 5.96
C PRO A 46 -8.62 -6.47 5.63
N LYS A 47 -8.28 -5.17 5.75
CA LYS A 47 -9.16 -4.05 5.39
C LYS A 47 -8.98 -3.55 3.95
N ALA A 48 -8.10 -4.17 3.17
CA ALA A 48 -7.92 -3.82 1.77
C ALA A 48 -9.16 -4.22 0.96
N GLU A 49 -9.60 -3.34 0.07
CA GLU A 49 -10.81 -3.52 -0.73
C GLU A 49 -10.61 -2.90 -2.12
N ALA A 50 -11.39 -3.36 -3.10
CA ALA A 50 -11.48 -2.74 -4.41
C ALA A 50 -11.98 -1.29 -4.29
N VAL A 51 -11.33 -0.37 -5.01
CA VAL A 51 -11.72 1.04 -5.02
C VAL A 51 -12.77 1.26 -6.11
N GLY A 52 -14.05 1.37 -5.76
CA GLY A 52 -15.13 1.68 -6.70
C GLY A 52 -15.55 0.51 -7.61
N ASN A 53 -15.95 0.80 -8.85
CA ASN A 53 -16.59 -0.15 -9.80
C ASN A 53 -15.66 -1.23 -10.39
N PHE A 54 -14.58 -1.62 -9.71
CA PHE A 54 -13.63 -2.63 -10.19
C PHE A 54 -13.82 -3.98 -9.47
N THR A 55 -15.07 -4.44 -9.40
CA THR A 55 -15.44 -5.81 -9.00
C THR A 55 -15.76 -6.66 -10.22
#